data_AF-A0A0N0JHC3-F1
#
_entry.id   AF-A0A0N0JHC3-F1
#
_cell.length_a   1.000
_cell.length_b   1.000
_cell.length_c   1.000
_cell.angle_alpha   90.00
_cell.angle_beta   90.00
_cell.angle_gamma   90.00
#
_symmetry.space_group_name_H-M   'P 1'
#
loop_
_entity.id
_entity.type
_entity.pdbx_description
1 polymer ?
#
loop_
_entity_poly.entity_id
_entity_poly.type
_entity_poly.pdbx_seq_one_letter_code
_entity_poly.pdbx_strand_id
1 'polypeptide(L)'
;MSGGEDDGLAARAGQVALNLFRGYGYTFYRVENDLRADDQRVRRMVSELLQQARKALSEAEGRYRREMIPPPSRAQPFPPAGLVAHAKRLEALAQTISALDAQVSHMPVPGNDFMTARYRNEADTLRRLSEVDVDLVADAHALAQAVPGDDPVLILEQAPAIAATIARLKDRIAQRQAMLL
;
A
#
# COMPACT_ATOMS: atom_id res chain seq x y z
N MET A 1 0.39 -24.11 -22.48
CA MET A 1 -0.08 -22.76 -22.82
C MET A 1 -1.00 -22.30 -21.69
N SER A 2 -0.48 -21.54 -20.74
CA SER A 2 -1.24 -20.93 -19.65
C SER A 2 -0.57 -19.58 -19.39
N GLY A 3 -1.27 -18.49 -19.71
CA GLY A 3 -0.73 -17.14 -19.65
C GLY A 3 -1.74 -16.06 -20.05
N GLY A 4 -3.04 -16.31 -19.87
CA GLY A 4 -4.11 -15.41 -20.32
C GLY A 4 -4.98 -14.81 -19.21
N GLU A 5 -4.88 -15.31 -17.97
CA GLU A 5 -5.73 -14.84 -16.87
C GLU A 5 -5.10 -13.71 -16.04
N ASP A 6 -3.76 -13.70 -15.91
CA ASP A 6 -3.04 -12.67 -15.15
C ASP A 6 -3.07 -11.29 -15.84
N ASP A 7 -3.06 -11.24 -17.18
CA ASP A 7 -3.14 -9.99 -17.96
C ASP A 7 -4.48 -9.26 -17.78
N GLY A 8 -5.57 -10.00 -17.56
CA GLY A 8 -6.91 -9.44 -17.37
C GLY A 8 -7.12 -8.79 -16.01
N LEU A 9 -6.45 -9.31 -14.97
CA LEU A 9 -6.51 -8.75 -13.61
C LEU A 9 -5.68 -7.46 -13.52
N ALA A 10 -4.49 -7.46 -14.11
CA ALA A 10 -3.62 -6.28 -14.22
C ALA A 10 -4.28 -5.16 -15.03
N ALA A 11 -4.92 -5.49 -16.17
CA ALA A 11 -5.64 -4.51 -16.99
C ALA A 11 -6.86 -3.90 -16.26
N ARG A 12 -7.59 -4.70 -15.47
CA ARG A 12 -8.71 -4.23 -14.65
C ARG A 12 -8.25 -3.35 -13.49
N ALA A 13 -7.16 -3.71 -12.82
CA ALA A 13 -6.56 -2.89 -11.78
C ALA A 13 -6.08 -1.54 -12.34
N GLY A 14 -5.45 -1.54 -13.52
CA GLY A 14 -5.05 -0.33 -14.23
C GLY A 14 -6.24 0.58 -14.59
N GLN A 15 -7.37 0.00 -15.03
CA GLN A 15 -8.57 0.78 -15.33
C GLN A 15 -9.22 1.39 -14.09
N VAL A 16 -9.24 0.66 -12.96
CA VAL A 16 -9.74 1.17 -11.67
C VAL A 16 -8.84 2.31 -11.17
N ALA A 17 -7.53 2.15 -11.24
CA ALA A 17 -6.56 3.20 -10.88
C ALA A 17 -6.71 4.44 -11.77
N LEU A 18 -6.88 4.26 -13.09
CA LEU A 18 -7.12 5.36 -14.04
C LEU A 18 -8.45 6.08 -13.77
N ASN A 19 -9.52 5.35 -13.43
CA ASN A 19 -10.83 5.94 -13.13
C ASN A 19 -10.83 6.70 -11.80
N LEU A 20 -10.13 6.17 -10.78
CA LEU A 20 -9.92 6.87 -9.51
C LEU A 20 -9.08 8.14 -9.70
N PHE A 21 -8.05 8.08 -10.55
CA PHE A 21 -7.13 9.19 -10.80
C PHE A 21 -7.75 10.31 -11.65
N ARG A 22 -8.59 9.99 -12.66
CA ARG A 22 -9.12 10.97 -13.63
C ARG A 22 -10.50 11.55 -13.28
N GLY A 23 -11.16 11.07 -12.21
CA GLY A 23 -12.57 11.35 -11.93
C GLY A 23 -12.92 12.74 -11.34
N TYR A 24 -11.95 13.58 -10.94
CA TYR A 24 -12.24 14.77 -10.12
C TYR A 24 -11.56 16.07 -10.60
N GLY A 25 -12.18 16.70 -11.61
CA GLY A 25 -12.29 18.18 -11.75
C GLY A 25 -11.05 18.99 -12.17
N TYR A 26 -11.07 19.49 -13.41
CA TYR A 26 -10.10 20.41 -14.02
C TYR A 26 -10.18 21.86 -13.50
N THR A 27 -9.04 22.58 -13.43
CA THR A 27 -9.02 24.06 -13.49
C THR A 27 -7.67 24.59 -14.03
N PHE A 28 -7.75 25.62 -14.88
CA PHE A 28 -6.69 26.30 -15.64
C PHE A 28 -5.51 26.85 -14.80
N TYR A 29 -4.48 26.03 -14.52
CA TYR A 29 -3.13 26.50 -14.14
C TYR A 29 -2.06 25.60 -14.79
N ARG A 30 -0.79 26.05 -14.78
CA ARG A 30 0.36 25.34 -15.40
C ARG A 30 0.28 23.84 -15.09
N VAL A 31 0.43 22.98 -16.10
CA VAL A 31 0.26 21.52 -16.03
C VAL A 31 1.02 20.89 -14.84
N GLU A 32 2.14 21.48 -14.46
CA GLU A 32 2.96 21.08 -13.32
C GLU A 32 2.25 21.25 -11.96
N ASN A 33 1.39 22.26 -11.80
CA ASN A 33 0.60 22.44 -10.57
C ASN A 33 -0.46 21.35 -10.43
N ASP A 34 -1.13 21.00 -11.53
CA ASP A 34 -2.13 19.92 -11.54
C ASP A 34 -1.45 18.59 -11.23
N LEU A 35 -0.32 18.30 -11.87
CA LEU A 35 0.45 17.09 -11.60
C LEU A 35 0.95 17.00 -10.14
N ARG A 36 1.35 18.12 -9.52
CA ARG A 36 1.72 18.13 -8.09
C ARG A 36 0.51 17.94 -7.17
N ALA A 37 -0.65 18.47 -7.53
CA ALA A 37 -1.88 18.26 -6.78
C ALA A 37 -2.32 16.78 -6.88
N ASP A 38 -2.24 16.20 -8.06
CA ASP A 38 -2.55 14.79 -8.30
C ASP A 38 -1.59 13.86 -7.55
N ASP A 39 -0.30 14.16 -7.52
CA ASP A 39 0.69 13.45 -6.68
C ASP A 39 0.25 13.41 -5.19
N GLN A 40 -0.08 14.58 -4.63
CA GLN A 40 -0.50 14.67 -3.22
C GLN A 40 -1.78 13.87 -2.96
N ARG A 41 -2.72 13.90 -3.92
CA ARG A 41 -3.97 13.14 -3.83
C ARG A 41 -3.70 11.63 -3.87
N VAL A 42 -2.84 11.16 -4.77
CA VAL A 42 -2.49 9.74 -4.85
C VAL A 42 -1.84 9.28 -3.55
N ARG A 43 -0.86 10.01 -3.02
CA ARG A 43 -0.20 9.60 -1.77
C ARG A 43 -1.18 9.53 -0.60
N ARG A 44 -2.16 10.45 -0.54
CA ARG A 44 -3.24 10.38 0.45
C ARG A 44 -4.11 9.14 0.26
N MET A 45 -4.55 8.85 -0.96
CA MET A 45 -5.36 7.68 -1.27
C MET A 45 -4.61 6.37 -0.93
N VAL A 46 -3.33 6.27 -1.27
CA VAL A 46 -2.48 5.13 -0.89
C VAL A 46 -2.40 5.01 0.63
N SER A 47 -2.15 6.12 1.34
CA SER A 47 -2.14 6.15 2.81
C SER A 47 -3.45 5.63 3.41
N GLU A 48 -4.60 6.08 2.91
CA GLU A 48 -5.93 5.62 3.34
C GLU A 48 -6.12 4.11 3.15
N LEU A 49 -5.71 3.57 2.00
CA LEU A 49 -5.77 2.12 1.71
C LEU A 49 -4.85 1.31 2.62
N LEU A 50 -3.64 1.80 2.88
CA LEU A 50 -2.70 1.16 3.81
C LEU A 50 -3.23 1.18 5.26
N GLN A 51 -3.84 2.29 5.68
CA GLN A 51 -4.47 2.40 7.00
C GLN A 51 -5.66 1.45 7.15
N GLN A 52 -6.47 1.30 6.11
CA GLN A 52 -7.55 0.30 6.07
C GLN A 52 -6.99 -1.12 6.26
N ALA A 53 -5.96 -1.51 5.50
CA ALA A 53 -5.33 -2.82 5.62
C ALA A 53 -4.70 -3.05 7.01
N ARG A 54 -4.01 -2.04 7.55
CA ARG A 54 -3.41 -2.08 8.89
C ARG A 54 -4.46 -2.29 9.98
N LYS A 55 -5.59 -1.58 9.89
CA LYS A 55 -6.72 -1.70 10.82
C LYS A 55 -7.28 -3.11 10.78
N ALA A 56 -7.57 -3.63 9.59
CA ALA A 56 -8.07 -4.99 9.39
C ALA A 56 -7.13 -6.06 9.98
N LEU A 57 -5.82 -5.93 9.78
CA LEU A 57 -4.83 -6.84 10.39
C LEU A 57 -4.83 -6.76 11.92
N SER A 58 -4.95 -5.55 12.48
CA SER A 58 -4.97 -5.35 13.94
C SER A 58 -6.23 -5.95 14.57
N GLU A 59 -7.37 -5.83 13.89
CA GLU A 59 -8.64 -6.44 14.30
C GLU A 59 -8.59 -7.97 14.21
N ALA A 60 -8.06 -8.51 13.12
CA ALA A 60 -7.84 -9.93 12.92
C ALA A 60 -6.87 -10.52 13.96
N GLU A 61 -5.78 -9.82 14.28
CA GLU A 61 -4.82 -10.22 15.31
C GLU A 61 -5.48 -10.30 16.69
N GLY A 62 -6.22 -9.26 17.08
CA GLY A 62 -6.93 -9.23 18.35
C GLY A 62 -7.98 -10.34 18.45
N ARG A 63 -8.69 -10.61 17.34
CA ARG A 63 -9.64 -11.73 17.24
C ARG A 63 -8.94 -13.08 17.41
N TYR A 64 -7.86 -13.30 16.66
CA TYR A 64 -7.06 -14.53 16.72
C TYR A 64 -6.58 -14.82 18.15
N ARG A 65 -6.06 -13.81 18.85
CA ARG A 65 -5.62 -13.98 20.25
C ARG A 65 -6.76 -14.37 21.17
N ARG A 66 -7.95 -13.78 21.02
CA ARG A 66 -9.11 -14.07 21.87
C ARG A 66 -9.70 -15.45 21.61
N GLU A 67 -9.77 -15.85 20.34
CA GLU A 67 -10.50 -17.05 19.93
C GLU A 67 -9.60 -18.29 19.89
N MET A 68 -8.32 -18.14 19.50
CA MET A 68 -7.43 -19.28 19.28
C MET A 68 -6.48 -19.54 20.44
N ILE A 69 -6.06 -18.52 21.21
CA ILE A 69 -5.10 -18.70 22.30
C ILE A 69 -5.87 -19.01 23.60
N PRO A 70 -5.75 -20.22 24.16
CA PRO A 70 -6.45 -20.57 25.39
C PRO A 70 -5.92 -19.75 26.57
N PRO A 71 -6.78 -19.42 27.55
CA PRO A 71 -6.33 -18.76 28.77
C PRO A 71 -5.35 -19.66 29.54
N PRO A 72 -4.35 -19.07 30.22
CA PRO A 72 -3.39 -19.84 31.00
C PRO A 72 -4.11 -20.62 32.11
N SER A 73 -3.74 -21.89 32.27
CA SER A 73 -4.29 -22.76 33.31
C SER A 73 -3.17 -23.35 34.16
N ARG A 74 -3.51 -23.95 35.31
CA ARG A 74 -2.51 -24.65 36.14
C ARG A 74 -1.82 -25.79 35.40
N ALA A 75 -2.53 -26.50 34.53
CA ALA A 75 -1.99 -27.60 33.73
C ALA A 75 -1.16 -27.10 32.54
N GLN A 76 -1.50 -25.92 32.01
CA GLN A 76 -0.82 -25.30 30.89
C GLN A 76 -0.61 -23.81 31.17
N PRO A 77 0.46 -23.45 31.91
CA PRO A 77 0.68 -22.07 32.36
C PRO A 77 1.09 -21.12 31.22
N PHE A 78 1.58 -21.66 30.10
CA PHE A 78 1.99 -20.88 28.93
C PHE A 78 1.17 -21.26 27.70
N PRO A 79 0.80 -20.29 26.85
CA PRO A 79 0.10 -20.57 25.62
C PRO A 79 0.99 -21.36 24.63
N PRO A 80 0.40 -22.22 23.77
CA PRO A 80 1.15 -22.96 22.76
C PRO A 80 1.94 -22.03 21.83
N ALA A 81 3.23 -22.32 21.64
CA ALA A 81 4.14 -21.45 20.90
C ALA A 81 3.71 -21.20 19.43
N GLY A 82 3.12 -22.21 18.77
CA GLY A 82 2.62 -22.07 17.39
C GLY A 82 1.50 -21.03 17.26
N LEU A 83 0.54 -21.03 18.21
CA LEU A 83 -0.55 -20.05 18.22
C LEU A 83 -0.03 -18.63 18.49
N VAL A 84 0.92 -18.49 19.40
CA VAL A 84 1.58 -17.21 19.64
C VAL A 84 2.35 -16.73 18.40
N ALA A 85 2.99 -17.63 17.66
CA ALA A 85 3.72 -17.29 16.44
C ALA A 85 2.79 -16.76 15.34
N HIS A 86 1.60 -17.35 15.17
CA HIS A 86 0.61 -16.85 14.22
C HIS A 86 0.11 -15.44 14.57
N ALA A 87 -0.20 -15.18 15.85
CA ALA A 87 -0.57 -13.84 16.30
C ALA A 87 0.56 -12.81 16.04
N LYS A 88 1.81 -13.17 16.35
CA LYS A 88 2.98 -12.34 16.06
C LYS A 88 3.16 -12.08 14.55
N ARG A 89 2.80 -13.03 13.70
CA ARG A 89 2.88 -12.84 12.24
C ARG A 89 1.87 -11.79 11.75
N LEU A 90 0.64 -11.81 12.27
CA LEU A 90 -0.37 -10.78 11.97
C LEU A 90 0.09 -9.40 12.45
N GLU A 91 0.62 -9.33 13.67
CA GLU A 91 1.20 -8.11 14.25
C GLU A 91 2.34 -7.55 13.39
N ALA A 92 3.28 -8.41 12.95
CA ALA A 92 4.41 -8.01 12.12
C ALA A 92 3.97 -7.49 10.74
N LEU A 93 2.93 -8.07 10.14
CA LEU A 93 2.34 -7.55 8.91
C LEU A 93 1.75 -6.15 9.14
N ALA A 94 1.01 -5.94 10.24
CA ALA A 94 0.42 -4.64 10.55
C ALA A 94 1.49 -3.56 10.76
N GLN A 95 2.56 -3.87 11.48
CA GLN A 95 3.70 -2.98 11.68
C GLN A 95 4.41 -2.64 10.35
N THR A 96 4.58 -3.64 9.48
CA THR A 96 5.18 -3.43 8.16
C THR A 96 4.35 -2.49 7.30
N ILE A 97 3.03 -2.66 7.27
CA ILE A 97 2.12 -1.76 6.55
C ILE A 97 2.15 -0.34 7.15
N SER A 98 2.20 -0.22 8.47
CA SER A 98 2.32 1.08 9.14
C SER A 98 3.62 1.81 8.77
N ALA A 99 4.74 1.08 8.60
CA ALA A 99 6.00 1.67 8.16
C ALA A 99 5.94 2.12 6.69
N LEU A 100 5.21 1.40 5.83
CA LEU A 100 4.98 1.82 4.45
C LEU A 100 4.12 3.09 4.37
N ASP A 101 3.06 3.17 5.18
CA ASP A 101 2.21 4.36 5.25
C ASP A 101 3.01 5.62 5.63
N ALA A 102 3.89 5.51 6.63
CA ALA A 102 4.79 6.58 7.01
C ALA A 102 5.73 7.00 5.85
N GLN A 103 6.28 6.03 5.12
CA GLN A 103 7.13 6.33 3.95
C GLN A 103 6.35 7.07 2.87
N VAL A 104 5.16 6.58 2.50
CA VAL A 104 4.29 7.19 1.48
C VAL A 104 3.92 8.63 1.85
N SER A 105 3.48 8.83 3.09
CA SER A 105 3.07 10.14 3.62
C SER A 105 4.19 11.18 3.60
N HIS A 106 5.44 10.74 3.74
CA HIS A 106 6.63 11.61 3.76
C HIS A 106 7.42 11.62 2.46
N MET A 107 6.91 11.04 1.36
CA MET A 107 7.64 11.06 0.10
C MET A 107 7.86 12.49 -0.42
N PRO A 108 9.04 12.77 -1.00
CA PRO A 108 9.30 14.07 -1.60
C PRO A 108 8.48 14.28 -2.89
N VAL A 109 8.22 15.54 -3.21
CA VAL A 109 7.62 16.02 -4.46
C VAL A 109 8.56 17.05 -5.06
N PRO A 110 8.72 17.11 -6.40
CA PRO A 110 9.45 18.21 -7.03
C PRO A 110 8.95 19.56 -6.51
N GLY A 111 9.85 20.31 -5.87
CA GLY A 111 9.55 21.61 -5.28
C GLY A 111 9.54 22.73 -6.33
N ASN A 112 8.72 23.76 -6.07
CA ASN A 112 8.67 24.97 -6.89
C ASN A 112 9.85 25.90 -6.52
N ASP A 113 11.09 25.43 -6.66
CA ASP A 113 12.29 26.22 -6.31
C ASP A 113 12.62 27.21 -7.44
N PHE A 114 12.23 28.46 -7.24
CA PHE A 114 12.44 29.56 -8.18
C PHE A 114 13.92 29.86 -8.50
N MET A 115 14.87 29.43 -7.65
CA MET A 115 16.30 29.70 -7.85
C MET A 115 16.98 28.67 -8.78
N THR A 116 16.38 27.48 -8.96
CA THR A 116 16.90 26.39 -9.80
C THR A 116 15.97 26.00 -10.96
N ALA A 117 14.75 26.57 -11.02
CA ALA A 117 13.64 26.21 -11.90
C ALA A 117 13.87 26.29 -13.43
N ARG A 118 15.00 26.81 -13.94
CA ARG A 118 15.14 27.08 -15.37
C ARG A 118 15.50 25.85 -16.23
N TYR A 119 15.91 24.70 -15.66
CA TYR A 119 16.53 23.63 -16.47
C TYR A 119 16.24 22.15 -16.13
N ARG A 120 15.19 21.82 -15.36
CA ARG A 120 14.74 20.41 -15.27
C ARG A 120 13.38 20.25 -15.91
N ASN A 121 13.23 19.18 -16.68
CA ASN A 121 12.02 18.80 -17.40
C ASN A 121 10.93 18.34 -16.41
N GLU A 122 10.48 19.26 -15.57
CA GLU A 122 9.64 19.00 -14.39
C GLU A 122 8.34 18.30 -14.77
N ALA A 123 7.67 18.76 -15.84
CA ALA A 123 6.46 18.13 -16.34
C ALA A 123 6.70 16.68 -16.77
N ASP A 124 7.85 16.35 -17.38
CA ASP A 124 8.16 14.96 -17.76
C ASP A 124 8.53 14.11 -16.55
N THR A 125 9.24 14.67 -15.56
CA THR A 125 9.49 13.98 -14.29
C THR A 125 8.19 13.68 -13.56
N LEU A 126 7.30 14.66 -13.43
CA LEU A 126 5.98 14.50 -12.80
C LEU A 126 5.11 13.47 -13.54
N ARG A 127 5.17 13.44 -14.87
CA ARG A 127 4.50 12.39 -15.66
C ARG A 127 5.06 11.00 -15.38
N ARG A 128 6.38 10.83 -15.31
CA ARG A 128 7.00 9.55 -14.93
C ARG A 128 6.67 9.11 -13.51
N LEU A 129 6.58 10.05 -12.58
CA LEU A 129 6.12 9.76 -11.21
C LEU A 129 4.68 9.24 -11.23
N SER A 130 3.81 9.85 -12.04
CA SER A 130 2.41 9.42 -12.15
C SER A 130 2.25 7.98 -12.66
N GLU A 131 3.17 7.49 -13.50
CA GLU A 131 3.17 6.11 -13.97
C GLU A 131 3.46 5.12 -12.82
N VAL A 132 4.43 5.45 -11.94
CA VAL A 132 4.74 4.64 -10.75
C VAL A 132 3.62 4.72 -9.71
N ASP A 133 2.99 5.89 -9.59
CA ASP A 133 1.91 6.15 -8.65
C ASP A 133 0.64 5.32 -9.00
N VAL A 134 0.36 5.10 -10.28
CA VAL A 134 -0.73 4.19 -10.71
C VAL A 134 -0.51 2.77 -10.19
N ASP A 135 0.70 2.25 -10.34
CA ASP A 135 1.06 0.91 -9.83
C ASP A 135 1.02 0.86 -8.30
N LEU A 136 1.48 1.93 -7.64
CA LEU A 136 1.46 2.06 -6.18
C LEU A 136 0.02 1.99 -5.63
N VAL A 137 -0.91 2.67 -6.29
CA VAL A 137 -2.34 2.62 -5.95
C VAL A 137 -2.91 1.23 -6.18
N ALA A 138 -2.60 0.60 -7.30
CA ALA A 138 -3.08 -0.74 -7.62
C ALA A 138 -2.62 -1.77 -6.56
N ASP A 139 -1.35 -1.74 -6.18
CA ASP A 139 -0.80 -2.63 -5.14
C ASP A 139 -1.39 -2.33 -3.76
N ALA A 140 -1.58 -1.06 -3.39
CA ALA A 140 -2.19 -0.67 -2.11
C ALA A 140 -3.66 -1.11 -2.04
N HIS A 141 -4.40 -0.96 -3.14
CA HIS A 141 -5.77 -1.44 -3.23
C HIS A 141 -5.84 -2.97 -3.16
N ALA A 142 -4.98 -3.68 -3.89
CA ALA A 142 -4.90 -5.14 -3.83
C ALA A 142 -4.58 -5.64 -2.42
N LEU A 143 -3.68 -4.95 -1.71
CA LEU A 143 -3.35 -5.24 -0.31
C LEU A 143 -4.57 -5.05 0.62
N ALA A 144 -5.31 -3.94 0.45
CA ALA A 144 -6.52 -3.70 1.24
C ALA A 144 -7.61 -4.75 1.02
N GLN A 145 -7.73 -5.28 -0.21
CA GLN A 145 -8.67 -6.36 -0.53
C GLN A 145 -8.20 -7.73 -0.02
N ALA A 146 -6.90 -7.98 0.02
CA ALA A 146 -6.30 -9.24 0.48
C ALA A 146 -6.31 -9.40 2.01
N VAL A 147 -6.70 -8.37 2.76
CA VAL A 147 -6.85 -8.45 4.22
C VAL A 147 -8.34 -8.31 4.59
N PRO A 148 -9.15 -9.38 4.43
CA PRO A 148 -10.52 -9.37 4.92
C PRO A 148 -10.47 -9.35 6.45
N GLY A 149 -10.83 -8.22 7.08
CA GLY A 149 -10.64 -7.97 8.51
C GLY A 149 -11.32 -8.94 9.48
N ASP A 150 -12.11 -9.89 8.99
CA ASP A 150 -12.91 -10.80 9.80
C ASP A 150 -12.34 -12.22 9.96
N ASP A 151 -11.45 -12.68 9.09
CA ASP A 151 -10.92 -14.05 9.14
C ASP A 151 -9.39 -14.08 9.28
N PRO A 152 -8.87 -14.24 10.52
CA PRO A 152 -7.43 -14.28 10.74
C PRO A 152 -6.75 -15.53 10.16
N VAL A 153 -7.47 -16.63 9.98
CA VAL A 153 -6.91 -17.87 9.42
C VAL A 153 -6.66 -17.68 7.92
N LEU A 154 -7.65 -17.14 7.21
CA LEU A 154 -7.53 -16.84 5.78
C LEU A 154 -6.39 -15.83 5.51
N ILE A 155 -6.25 -14.80 6.35
CA ILE A 155 -5.12 -13.85 6.23
C ILE A 155 -3.77 -14.56 6.40
N LEU A 156 -3.67 -15.50 7.34
CA LEU A 156 -2.43 -16.25 7.57
C LEU A 156 -2.08 -17.18 6.40
N GLU A 157 -3.09 -17.79 5.77
CA GLU A 157 -2.93 -18.58 4.55
C GLU A 157 -2.45 -17.72 3.37
N GLN A 158 -3.00 -16.51 3.24
CA GLN A 158 -2.64 -15.55 2.21
C GLN A 158 -1.36 -14.74 2.52
N ALA A 159 -0.75 -14.95 3.70
CA ALA A 159 0.40 -14.18 4.14
C ALA A 159 1.58 -14.14 3.16
N PRO A 160 1.91 -15.21 2.39
CA PRO A 160 2.93 -15.14 1.34
C PRO A 160 2.56 -14.15 0.21
N ALA A 161 1.29 -14.14 -0.22
CA ALA A 161 0.82 -13.21 -1.26
C ALA A 161 0.79 -11.76 -0.75
N ILE A 162 0.35 -11.56 0.49
CA ILE A 162 0.41 -10.26 1.18
C ILE A 162 1.86 -9.76 1.25
N ALA A 163 2.80 -10.63 1.63
CA ALA A 163 4.22 -10.28 1.69
C ALA A 163 4.80 -9.92 0.31
N ALA A 164 4.38 -10.60 -0.76
CA ALA A 164 4.77 -10.27 -2.12
C ALA A 164 4.24 -8.89 -2.54
N THR A 165 2.99 -8.55 -2.21
CA THR A 165 2.43 -7.21 -2.46
C THR A 165 3.14 -6.13 -1.67
N ILE A 166 3.48 -6.40 -0.40
CA ILE A 166 4.32 -5.50 0.43
C ILE A 166 5.69 -5.26 -0.21
N ALA A 167 6.31 -6.30 -0.78
CA ALA A 167 7.58 -6.16 -1.47
C ALA A 167 7.46 -5.26 -2.72
N ARG A 168 6.42 -5.46 -3.55
CA ARG A 168 6.17 -4.58 -4.70
C ARG A 168 5.95 -3.13 -4.28
N LEU A 169 5.16 -2.87 -3.22
CA LEU A 169 4.99 -1.52 -2.67
C LEU A 169 6.32 -0.87 -2.29
N LYS A 170 7.23 -1.62 -1.63
CA LYS A 170 8.57 -1.12 -1.29
C LYS A 170 9.37 -0.76 -2.55
N ASP A 171 9.33 -1.62 -3.55
CA ASP A 171 10.04 -1.40 -4.81
C ASP A 171 9.51 -0.18 -5.55
N ARG A 172 8.18 0.05 -5.56
CA ARG A 172 7.56 1.25 -6.15
C ARG A 172 7.93 2.53 -5.42
N ILE A 173 7.93 2.50 -4.08
CA ILE A 173 8.36 3.65 -3.27
C ILE A 173 9.83 3.99 -3.57
N ALA A 174 10.70 2.98 -3.61
CA ALA A 174 12.12 3.17 -3.92
C ALA A 174 12.33 3.67 -5.36
N GLN A 175 11.63 3.10 -6.34
CA GLN A 175 11.65 3.52 -7.75
C GLN A 175 11.25 4.99 -7.88
N ARG A 176 10.16 5.39 -7.21
CA ARG A 176 9.68 6.77 -7.20
C ARG A 176 10.71 7.72 -6.59
N GLN A 177 11.32 7.37 -5.46
CA GLN A 177 12.36 8.17 -4.82
C GLN A 177 13.59 8.33 -5.70
N ALA A 178 14.01 7.28 -6.40
CA ALA A 178 15.16 7.32 -7.30
C ALA A 178 14.96 8.28 -8.50
N MET A 179 13.72 8.52 -8.93
CA MET A 179 13.41 9.50 -10.00
C MET A 179 13.60 10.96 -9.58
N LEU A 180 13.77 11.21 -8.27
CA LEU A 180 13.93 12.54 -7.69
C LEU A 180 15.38 12.88 -7.28
N LEU A 181 16.30 11.91 -7.40
CA LEU A 181 17.74 12.05 -7.17
C LEU A 181 18.46 12.44 -8.46
#